data_AF-A0AAU5QWM0-F1
#
_entry.id   AF-A0AAU5QWM0-F1
#
_cell.length_a   1.000
_cell.length_b   1.000
_cell.length_c   1.000
_cell.angle_alpha   90.00
_cell.angle_beta   90.00
_cell.angle_gamma   90.00
#
_symmetry.space_group_name_H-M   'P 1'
#
loop_
_entity.id
_entity.type
_entity.pdbx_description
1 polymer ?
#
loop_
_entity_poly.entity_id
_entity_poly.type
_entity_poly.pdbx_seq_one_letter_code
_entity_poly.pdbx_strand_id
1 'polypeptide(L)'
;MPGQRKRKREAARRASAYPGRAGRWEVVFETQDEAEWQAYVRRVRDSRETADPSELRLDTLCGRTVQPTTYRLSRFVPCDDHP
;
A
#
# COMPACT_ATOMS: atom_id res chain seq x y z
N MET A 1 -0.50 37.65 -4.48
CA MET A 1 -1.13 36.50 -5.17
C MET A 1 -0.53 35.19 -4.63
N PRO A 2 -1.14 34.55 -3.61
CA PRO A 2 -0.58 33.36 -2.96
C PRO A 2 -1.33 32.08 -3.40
N GLY A 3 -0.64 31.04 -3.88
CA GLY A 3 -1.33 29.78 -4.19
C GLY A 3 -0.49 28.58 -4.64
N GLN A 4 0.79 28.77 -4.97
CA GLN A 4 1.57 27.73 -5.67
C GLN A 4 2.35 26.76 -4.77
N ARG A 5 2.36 26.94 -3.44
CA ARG A 5 3.32 26.23 -2.54
C ARG A 5 2.77 25.01 -1.78
N LYS A 6 1.52 24.59 -1.97
CA LYS A 6 0.89 23.52 -1.17
C LYS A 6 0.90 22.10 -1.77
N ARG A 7 1.35 21.87 -3.01
CA ARG A 7 1.11 20.59 -3.73
C ARG A 7 2.22 19.54 -3.70
N LYS A 8 3.30 19.68 -2.92
CA LYS A 8 4.40 18.68 -2.87
C LYS A 8 4.52 17.91 -1.55
N ARG A 9 3.59 18.12 -0.59
CA ARG A 9 3.68 17.51 0.75
C ARG A 9 2.81 16.28 0.98
N GLU A 10 1.82 16.00 0.13
CA GLU A 10 0.96 14.82 0.31
C GLU A 10 1.62 13.51 -0.14
N ALA A 11 2.45 13.53 -1.19
CA ALA A 11 3.16 12.33 -1.65
C ALA A 11 4.15 11.81 -0.59
N ALA A 12 4.76 12.70 0.19
CA ALA A 12 5.74 12.35 1.21
C ALA A 12 5.13 11.76 2.50
N ARG A 13 3.84 12.01 2.79
CA ARG A 13 3.20 11.48 4.01
C ARG A 13 2.81 10.00 3.90
N ARG A 14 2.60 9.47 2.70
CA ARG A 14 2.20 8.07 2.50
C ARG A 14 3.35 7.07 2.63
N ALA A 15 4.60 7.53 2.61
CA ALA A 15 5.79 6.70 2.79
C ALA A 15 6.10 6.39 4.26
N SER A 16 5.47 7.09 5.22
CA SER A 16 5.76 6.95 6.67
C SER A 16 4.53 6.50 7.44
N ALA A 17 3.99 5.34 7.07
CA ALA A 17 2.80 4.76 7.72
C ALA A 17 3.12 3.55 8.61
N TYR A 18 4.37 3.42 9.09
CA TYR A 18 4.72 2.56 10.24
C TYR A 18 5.84 3.23 11.06
N PRO A 19 5.50 4.18 11.96
CA PRO A 19 6.48 4.70 12.90
C PRO A 19 6.81 3.61 13.92
N GLY A 20 8.01 3.03 13.85
CA GLY A 20 8.55 2.19 14.92
C GLY A 20 9.00 0.76 14.55
N ARG A 21 8.80 0.29 13.31
CA ARG A 21 9.46 -0.93 12.81
C ARG A 21 10.35 -0.62 11.61
N ALA A 22 11.62 -0.97 11.71
CA ALA A 22 12.50 -1.01 10.55
C ALA A 22 11.98 -2.10 9.60
N GLY A 23 11.62 -1.71 8.38
CA GLY A 23 11.07 -2.63 7.39
C GLY A 23 10.63 -1.90 6.13
N ARG A 24 10.33 -2.68 5.10
CA ARG A 24 9.92 -2.17 3.78
C ARG A 24 8.57 -2.75 3.41
N TRP A 25 7.80 -1.98 2.65
CA TRP A 25 6.57 -2.46 2.05
C TRP A 25 6.90 -3.04 0.67
N GLU A 26 6.72 -4.35 0.50
CA GLU A 26 6.89 -5.02 -0.78
C GLU A 26 5.54 -5.23 -1.45
N VAL A 27 5.43 -4.87 -2.72
CA VAL A 27 4.21 -5.04 -3.51
C VAL A 27 4.10 -6.51 -3.89
N VAL A 28 3.06 -7.18 -3.42
CA VAL A 28 2.80 -8.59 -3.70
C VAL A 28 1.74 -8.78 -4.79
N PHE A 29 0.91 -7.78 -5.04
CA PHE A 29 -0.13 -7.83 -6.06
C PHE A 29 -0.53 -6.43 -6.52
N GLU A 30 -0.72 -6.23 -7.82
CA GLU A 30 -1.20 -4.99 -8.41
C GLU A 30 -2.15 -5.32 -9.57
N THR A 31 -3.34 -4.73 -9.56
CA THR A 31 -4.34 -4.90 -10.62
C THR A 31 -5.14 -3.62 -10.82
N GLN A 32 -5.77 -3.48 -11.98
CA GLN A 32 -6.72 -2.40 -12.27
C GLN A 32 -8.18 -2.89 -12.17
N ASP A 33 -8.37 -4.18 -11.91
CA ASP A 33 -9.67 -4.81 -11.73
C ASP A 33 -10.01 -4.91 -10.24
N GLU A 34 -11.11 -4.26 -9.84
CA GLU A 34 -11.55 -4.25 -8.44
C GLU A 34 -12.03 -5.63 -7.96
N ALA A 35 -12.66 -6.42 -8.84
CA ALA A 35 -13.17 -7.73 -8.48
C ALA A 35 -12.03 -8.73 -8.27
N GLU A 36 -11.02 -8.69 -9.15
CA GLU A 36 -9.79 -9.48 -9.00
C GLU A 36 -9.05 -9.09 -7.71
N TRP A 37 -8.96 -7.78 -7.45
CA TRP A 37 -8.39 -7.24 -6.23
C TRP A 37 -9.09 -7.76 -4.97
N GLN A 38 -10.41 -7.66 -4.90
CA GLN A 38 -11.16 -8.14 -3.73
C GLN A 38 -11.03 -9.65 -3.54
N ALA A 39 -11.07 -10.41 -4.64
CA ALA A 39 -10.87 -11.87 -4.59
C ALA A 39 -9.49 -12.22 -4.04
N TYR A 40 -8.44 -11.51 -4.48
CA TYR A 40 -7.08 -11.72 -4.02
C TYR A 40 -6.92 -11.35 -2.54
N VAL A 41 -7.44 -10.19 -2.12
CA VAL A 41 -7.41 -9.76 -0.71
C VAL A 41 -8.13 -10.75 0.20
N ARG A 42 -9.31 -11.24 -0.23
CA ARG A 42 -10.04 -12.26 0.52
C ARG A 42 -9.24 -13.55 0.63
N ARG A 43 -8.61 -14.00 -0.46
CA ARG A 43 -7.75 -15.19 -0.46
C ARG A 43 -6.55 -15.02 0.46
N VAL A 44 -5.88 -13.86 0.44
CA VAL A 44 -4.73 -13.58 1.32
C VAL A 44 -5.13 -13.53 2.79
N ARG A 45 -6.32 -13.01 3.11
CA ARG A 45 -6.87 -13.02 4.48
C ARG A 45 -7.27 -14.42 4.95
N ASP A 46 -7.75 -15.26 4.05
CA ASP A 46 -8.13 -16.64 4.34
C ASP A 46 -6.90 -17.56 4.46
N SER A 47 -5.87 -17.28 3.65
CA SER A 47 -4.54 -17.88 3.78
C SER A 47 -3.91 -17.48 5.11
N ARG A 48 -3.74 -18.46 6.01
CA ARG A 48 -3.01 -18.33 7.28
C ARG A 48 -1.54 -17.87 7.14
N GLU A 49 -1.05 -17.67 5.92
CA GLU A 49 0.28 -17.11 5.62
C GLU A 49 0.45 -15.64 6.03
N THR A 50 -0.65 -14.90 6.17
CA THR A 50 -0.62 -13.55 6.75
C THR A 50 -1.18 -13.62 8.17
N ALA A 51 -0.28 -13.81 9.13
CA ALA A 51 -0.65 -13.94 10.55
C ALA A 51 -1.22 -12.63 11.11
N ASP A 52 -0.83 -11.48 10.57
CA ASP A 52 -1.27 -10.17 11.07
C ASP A 52 -1.84 -9.27 9.96
N PRO A 53 -3.10 -8.81 10.09
CA PRO A 53 -3.72 -7.93 9.10
C PRO A 53 -3.06 -6.54 9.04
N SER A 54 -2.31 -6.13 10.06
CA SER A 54 -1.57 -4.86 10.10
C SER A 54 -0.28 -4.91 9.26
N GLU A 55 0.18 -6.11 8.87
CA GLU A 55 1.28 -6.31 7.91
C GLU A 55 0.81 -6.23 6.45
N LEU A 56 -0.48 -5.99 6.19
CA LEU A 56 -1.01 -5.79 4.85
C LEU A 56 -1.45 -4.35 4.64
N ARG A 57 -1.11 -3.81 3.48
CA ARG A 57 -1.49 -2.47 3.05
C ARG A 57 -2.18 -2.53 1.71
N LEU A 58 -3.40 -1.99 1.69
CA LEU A 58 -4.26 -1.85 0.53
C LEU A 58 -4.13 -0.40 0.04
N ASP A 59 -3.46 -0.17 -1.08
CA ASP A 59 -3.38 1.16 -1.71
C ASP A 59 -4.32 1.22 -2.92
N THR A 60 -5.18 2.23 -2.96
CA THR A 60 -5.99 2.58 -4.14
C THR A 60 -5.39 3.82 -4.78
N LEU A 61 -4.76 3.65 -5.94
CA LEU A 61 -4.08 4.69 -6.68
C LEU A 61 -5.03 5.27 -7.72
N CYS A 62 -5.85 6.24 -7.31
CA CYS A 62 -6.74 6.94 -8.23
C CYS A 62 -5.92 7.93 -9.09
N GLY A 63 -5.82 7.67 -10.39
CA GLY A 63 -5.28 8.64 -11.34
C GLY A 63 -6.18 9.88 -11.40
N ARG A 64 -5.62 11.07 -11.23
CA ARG A 64 -6.41 12.31 -11.05
C ARG A 64 -7.15 12.80 -12.30
N THR A 65 -7.15 12.09 -13.44
CA THR A 65 -7.74 12.67 -14.66
C THR A 65 -8.30 11.66 -15.67
N VAL A 66 -7.54 10.65 -16.13
CA VAL A 66 -8.00 9.68 -17.16
C VAL A 66 -7.16 8.39 -17.08
N GLN A 67 -6.97 7.83 -15.89
CA GLN A 67 -6.26 6.56 -15.75
C GLN A 67 -7.06 5.61 -14.87
N PRO A 68 -7.11 4.32 -15.21
CA PRO A 68 -7.77 3.32 -14.41
C PRO A 68 -7.28 3.35 -12.96
N THR A 69 -8.20 3.06 -12.04
CA THR A 69 -7.88 2.93 -10.62
C THR A 69 -6.99 1.71 -10.44
N THR A 70 -5.73 1.92 -10.05
CA THR A 70 -4.83 0.80 -9.74
C THR A 70 -4.98 0.43 -8.28
N TYR A 71 -5.32 -0.82 -8.01
CA TYR A 71 -5.37 -1.42 -6.68
C TYR A 71 -4.07 -2.18 -6.43
N ARG A 72 -3.45 -1.95 -5.28
CA ARG A 72 -2.13 -2.50 -4.96
C ARG A 72 -2.09 -3.06 -3.53
N LEU A 73 -1.61 -4.29 -3.39
CA LEU A 73 -1.37 -4.97 -2.12
C LEU A 73 0.10 -4.94 -1.85
N SER A 74 0.45 -4.32 -0.74
CA SER A 74 1.79 -4.39 -0.21
C SER A 74 1.78 -5.19 1.10
N ARG A 75 2.76 -6.08 1.26
CA ARG A 75 3.05 -6.75 2.52
C ARG A 75 4.22 -6.05 3.20
N PHE A 76 4.12 -5.87 4.51
CA PHE A 76 5.23 -5.38 5.32
C PHE A 76 6.24 -6.50 5.48
N VAL A 77 7.46 -6.24 5.06
CA VAL A 77 8.60 -7.12 5.26
C VAL A 77 9.48 -6.44 6.32
N PRO A 78 9.53 -6.97 7.55
CA PRO A 78 10.44 -6.44 8.55
C PRO A 78 11.87 -6.57 8.02
N CYS A 79 12.68 -5.53 8.21
CA CYS A 79 14.11 -5.67 7.99
C CYS A 79 14.58 -6.54 9.15
N ASP A 80 14.90 -7.80 8.87
CA ASP A 80 15.54 -8.67 9.84
C ASP A 80 16.93 -8.09 10.10
N ASP A 81 17.01 -7.11 11.00
CA ASP A 81 18.26 -6.76 11.67
C ASP A 81 18.48 -7.88 12.67
N HIS A 82 19.02 -8.99 12.16
CA HIS A 82 19.51 -10.07 13.01
C HIS A 82 20.67 -9.50 13.85
N PRO A 83 20.72 -9.78 15.17
CA PRO A 83 21.56 -9.07 16.14
C PRO A 83 23.07 -9.23 15.91
#